data_AF-A0A6V7L379-F1
#
_entry.id   AF-A0A6V7L379-F1
#
_cell.length_a   1.000
_cell.length_b   1.000
_cell.length_c   1.000
_cell.angle_alpha   90.00
_cell.angle_beta   90.00
_cell.angle_gamma   90.00
#
_symmetry.space_group_name_H-M   'P 1'
#
loop_
_entity.id
_entity.type
_entity.pdbx_description
1 polymer ?
#
loop_
_entity_poly.entity_id
_entity_poly.type
_entity_poly.pdbx_seq_one_letter_code
_entity_poly.pdbx_strand_id
1 'polypeptide(L)' 'VSALFVRNLDVELHQKKLKEIFQSTTGIPIVKLKKINHFAFIHYETREMAQSAMDIMS' A
#
# COMPACT_ATOMS: atom_id res chain seq x y z
N VAL A 1 12.29 -0.47 7.89
CA VAL A 1 11.58 0.30 6.84
C VAL A 1 10.10 0.15 7.11
N SER A 2 9.34 1.24 7.21
CA SER A 2 7.87 1.23 7.39
C SER A 2 7.10 1.42 6.07
N ALA A 3 7.82 1.29 4.95
CA ALA A 3 7.29 1.44 3.59
C ALA A 3 7.23 0.08 2.90
N LEU A 4 6.10 -0.20 2.25
CA LEU A 4 5.94 -1.33 1.32
C LEU A 4 6.10 -0.84 -0.11
N PHE A 5 6.74 -1.67 -0.92
CA PHE A 5 6.90 -1.46 -2.35
C PHE A 5 6.03 -2.47 -3.11
N VAL A 6 5.01 -1.97 -3.78
CA VAL A 6 4.04 -2.77 -4.52
C VAL A 6 4.34 -2.62 -6.00
N ARG A 7 4.51 -3.75 -6.69
CA ARG A 7 4.75 -3.82 -8.14
C ARG A 7 3.55 -4.45 -8.85
N ASN A 8 3.61 -4.45 -10.19
CA ASN A 8 2.59 -5.06 -11.04
C ASN A 8 1.21 -4.41 -10.88
N LEU A 9 1.20 -3.08 -10.70
CA LEU A 9 -0.02 -2.31 -10.68
C LEU A 9 -0.42 -1.91 -12.09
N ASP A 10 -1.73 -1.91 -12.34
CA ASP A 10 -2.28 -1.36 -13.56
C ASP A 10 -2.03 0.15 -13.65
N VAL A 11 -1.71 0.65 -14.84
CA VAL A 11 -1.51 2.08 -15.11
C VAL A 11 -2.79 2.86 -14.90
N GLU A 12 -3.95 2.27 -15.24
CA GLU A 12 -5.25 2.91 -15.11
C GLU A 12 -5.74 2.99 -13.65
N LEU A 13 -5.17 2.20 -12.74
CA LEU A 13 -5.60 2.16 -11.35
C LEU A 13 -5.24 3.44 -10.59
N HIS A 14 -6.21 4.30 -10.30
CA HIS A 14 -5.92 5.53 -9.56
C HIS A 14 -5.39 5.28 -8.13
N GLN A 15 -4.50 6.16 -7.67
CA GLN A 15 -3.92 6.11 -6.33
C GLN A 15 -4.97 6.10 -5.21
N LYS A 16 -6.08 6.85 -5.36
CA LYS A 16 -7.18 6.87 -4.38
C LYS A 16 -7.80 5.48 -4.22
N LYS A 17 -8.12 4.83 -5.34
CA LYS A 17 -8.70 3.48 -5.37
C LYS A 17 -7.73 2.44 -4.82
N LEU A 18 -6.44 2.56 -5.13
CA LEU A 18 -5.40 1.71 -4.53
C LEU A 18 -5.36 1.86 -3.01
N LYS A 19 -5.42 3.09 -2.50
CA LYS A 19 -5.45 3.37 -1.05
C LYS A 19 -6.68 2.74 -0.40
N GLU A 20 -7.85 2.90 -1.01
CA GLU A 20 -9.11 2.33 -0.53
C GLU A 20 -9.03 0.80 -0.46
N ILE A 21 -8.56 0.14 -1.53
CA ILE A 21 -8.41 -1.33 -1.56
C ILE A 21 -7.47 -1.81 -0.45
N PHE A 22 -6.28 -1.21 -0.33
CA PHE A 22 -5.33 -1.63 0.70
C PHE A 22 -5.88 -1.40 2.12
N GLN A 23 -6.53 -0.27 2.36
CA GLN A 23 -7.14 0.01 3.67
C GLN A 23 -8.32 -0.91 3.96
N SER A 24 -9.16 -1.24 2.96
CA SER A 24 -10.29 -2.15 3.15
C SER A 24 -9.84 -3.59 3.39
N THR A 25 -8.77 -4.04 2.72
CA THR A 25 -8.27 -5.42 2.83
C THR A 25 -7.47 -5.62 4.11
N THR A 26 -6.57 -4.70 4.43
CA THR A 26 -5.68 -4.83 5.61
C THR A 26 -6.31 -4.30 6.90
N GLY A 27 -7.25 -3.35 6.81
CA GLY A 27 -7.74 -2.59 7.96
C GLY A 27 -6.72 -1.62 8.55
N ILE A 28 -5.53 -1.49 7.94
CA ILE A 28 -4.42 -0.73 8.49
C ILE A 28 -4.38 0.67 7.84
N PRO A 29 -4.33 1.76 8.63
CA PRO A 29 -4.28 3.11 8.07
C PRO A 29 -2.97 3.38 7.33
N ILE A 30 -3.10 3.94 6.12
CA ILE A 30 -1.97 4.32 5.26
C ILE A 30 -1.67 5.80 5.45
N VAL A 31 -0.44 6.11 5.85
CA VAL A 31 0.04 7.49 6.05
C VAL A 31 0.26 8.18 4.71
N LYS A 32 1.00 7.53 3.81
CA LYS A 32 1.34 8.11 2.51
C LYS A 32 1.38 7.04 1.44
N LEU A 33 0.69 7.28 0.34
CA LEU A 33 0.75 6.44 -0.84
C LEU A 33 1.31 7.27 -2.00
N LYS A 34 2.25 6.71 -2.75
CA LYS A 34 2.78 7.31 -3.97
C LYS A 34 2.74 6.28 -5.09
N LYS A 35 1.80 6.41 -6.01
CA LYS A 35 1.75 5.59 -7.23
C LYS A 35 2.61 6.22 -8.33
N ILE A 36 3.39 5.40 -9.02
CA ILE A 36 4.20 5.78 -10.18
C ILE A 36 4.06 4.64 -11.21
N ASN A 37 3.33 4.89 -12.29
CA ASN A 37 3.07 3.92 -13.36
C ASN A 37 2.65 2.53 -12.81
N HIS A 38 3.53 1.54 -12.93
CA HIS A 38 3.28 0.15 -12.58
C HIS A 38 3.63 -0.22 -11.14
N PHE A 39 4.02 0.74 -10.31
CA PHE A 39 4.40 0.50 -8.94
C PHE A 39 3.91 1.58 -7.98
N ALA A 40 3.88 1.26 -6.70
CA ALA A 40 3.52 2.21 -5.65
C ALA A 40 4.35 1.99 -4.39
N PHE A 41 4.57 3.08 -3.68
CA PHE A 41 5.12 3.07 -2.32
C PHE A 41 4.01 3.37 -1.33
N ILE A 42 3.86 2.50 -0.34
CA ILE A 42 2.86 2.63 0.73
C ILE A 42 3.61 2.79 2.04
N HIS A 43 3.56 3.97 2.62
CA HIS A 43 4.13 4.27 3.93
C HIS A 43 3.08 4.06 5.02
N TYR A 44 3.50 3.30 6.02
CA TYR A 44 2.80 3.12 7.28
C TYR A 44 3.50 3.90 8.39
N GLU A 45 2.77 4.11 9.48
CA GLU A 45 3.26 4.82 10.64
C GLU A 45 4.35 4.02 11.36
N THR A 46 4.14 2.71 11.53
CA THR A 46 5.09 1.82 12.20
C THR A 46 5.55 0.69 11.29
N ARG A 47 6.65 0.04 11.69
CA ARG A 47 7.17 -1.14 10.98
C ARG A 47 6.22 -2.33 11.13
N GLU A 48 5.62 -2.48 12.30
CA GLU A 48 4.72 -3.57 12.64
C GLU A 48 3.48 -3.51 11.75
N MET A 49 2.93 -2.31 11.53
CA MET A 49 1.82 -2.10 10.60
C MET A 49 2.17 -2.46 9.16
N ALA A 50 3.37 -2.07 8.71
CA ALA A 50 3.84 -2.44 7.38
C ALA A 50 4.01 -3.97 7.25
N GLN A 51 4.54 -4.63 8.29
CA GLN A 51 4.70 -6.08 8.30
C GLN A 51 3.34 -6.78 8.29
N SER A 52 2.41 -6.41 9.17
CA SER A 52 1.06 -6.99 9.19
C SER A 52 0.32 -6.79 7.88
N ALA A 53 0.44 -5.61 7.26
CA ALA A 53 -0.14 -5.35 5.94
C ALA A 53 0.47 -6.25 4.86
N MET A 54 1.78 -6.52 4.93
CA MET A 54 2.45 -7.44 4.03
C MET A 54 1.99 -8.88 4.25
N ASP A 55 1.87 -9.32 5.50
CA ASP A 55 1.45 -10.68 5.86
C ASP A 55 -0.02 -10.97 5.49
N ILE A 56 -0.87 -9.95 5.44
CA ILE A 56 -2.26 -10.06 4.97
C ILE A 56 -2.34 -10.13 3.44
N MET A 57 -1.41 -9.46 2.75
CA MET A 57 -1.40 -9.31 1.29
C MET A 57 -0.49 -10.34 0.58
N SER A 58 0.22 -11.18 1.34
CA SER A 58 1.13 -12.22 0.84
C SER A 58 0.43 -13.45 0.29
#